data_AF-A0A938PWI2-F1
#
_entry.id   AF-A0A938PWI2-F1
#
_cell.length_a   1.000
_cell.length_b   1.000
_cell.length_c   1.000
_cell.angle_alpha   90.00
_cell.angle_beta   90.00
_cell.angle_gamma   90.00
#
_symmetry.space_group_name_H-M   'P 1'
#
loop_
_entity.id
_entity.type
_entity.pdbx_description
1 polymer ?
#
loop_
_entity_poly.entity_id
_entity_poly.type
_entity_poly.pdbx_seq_one_letter_code
_entity_poly.pdbx_strand_id
1 'polypeptide(L)'
;MKLIINILFSLIAVQLMSGCASLGKGVAEAFFEQQREEDTRVCEIWGKPFEGLAPHLSNRLGKTKVLMIHGVGDHMPGYSTQFVEKLAHELDLPATTSHKKSITLTSNHEQGKSLGELTLVRFLSKDRAKELLFYELTWSDITAQQKNILAYDNSGEYSFRRAEINNLMKKFSNDTGPDPIIYLGESREDILVSFGKAFCWMVKSDWRHFPDKGSDVCSLNDDGLLKNLELDHFAVVSHSLGSRITIDGVQRIAARIETRDEDLKEALKKKTIPIFMMSNQLPMLQLGRKPPEVTGQQQDYCQPNGNKYDKRVLTKTPIIAFSDPNDLLSYAIPNGFINKYVDSRLCPEVTNVIINVANIINAFNFGKVANPLEAHIGYDKDDRVVALIAKGFGHKNVAKVVNNRCRWTETIDD
;
A
#
# COMPACT_ATOMS: atom_id res chain seq x y z
N MET A 1 12.90 65.04 32.74
CA MET A 1 12.33 63.74 33.17
C MET A 1 11.67 62.96 32.03
N LYS A 2 10.87 63.58 31.13
CA LYS A 2 10.27 62.89 29.97
C LYS A 2 11.25 62.37 28.91
N LEU A 3 12.41 63.02 28.72
CA LEU A 3 13.39 62.63 27.69
C LEU A 3 14.19 61.36 28.06
N ILE A 4 14.43 61.13 29.35
CA ILE A 4 15.22 59.98 29.86
C ILE A 4 14.37 58.70 29.85
N ILE A 5 13.05 58.82 30.08
CA ILE A 5 12.11 57.70 30.04
C ILE A 5 11.93 57.15 28.61
N ASN A 6 11.93 58.02 27.59
CA ASN A 6 11.81 57.61 26.19
C ASN A 6 13.06 56.90 25.63
N ILE A 7 14.25 57.25 26.14
CA ILE A 7 15.50 56.59 25.76
C ILE A 7 15.59 55.20 26.41
N LEU A 8 15.14 55.06 27.66
CA LEU A 8 15.14 53.78 28.37
C LEU A 8 14.15 52.77 27.76
N PHE A 9 12.97 53.23 27.31
CA PHE A 9 12.01 52.38 26.60
C PHE A 9 12.49 51.94 25.20
N SER A 10 13.27 52.77 24.51
CA SER A 10 13.84 52.42 23.20
C SER A 10 14.98 51.40 23.31
N LEU A 11 15.79 51.44 24.38
CA LEU A 11 16.85 50.43 24.59
C LEU A 11 16.29 49.04 24.95
N ILE A 12 15.20 48.98 25.71
CA ILE A 12 14.55 47.72 26.12
C ILE A 12 13.84 47.05 24.93
N ALA A 13 13.25 47.83 24.03
CA ALA A 13 12.59 47.30 22.82
C ALA A 13 13.58 46.65 21.83
N VAL A 14 14.83 47.14 21.75
CA VAL A 14 15.86 46.57 20.86
C VAL A 14 16.40 45.24 21.40
N GLN A 15 16.49 45.05 22.73
CA GLN A 15 16.94 43.78 23.31
C GLN A 15 15.89 42.66 23.23
N LEU A 16 14.60 43.00 23.16
CA LEU A 16 13.52 42.02 22.99
C LEU A 16 13.39 41.50 21.53
N MET A 17 13.90 42.24 20.55
CA MET A 17 13.85 41.84 19.13
C MET A 17 15.02 40.93 18.71
N SER A 18 16.12 40.91 19.47
CA SER A 18 17.25 39.99 19.23
C SER A 18 17.05 38.56 19.77
N GLY A 19 16.08 38.35 20.67
CA GLY A 19 15.80 37.04 21.29
C GLY A 19 15.04 36.05 20.38
N CYS A 20 14.31 36.53 19.37
CA CYS A 20 13.54 35.67 18.47
C CYS A 20 14.39 35.12 17.31
N ALA A 21 15.44 35.83 16.91
CA ALA A 21 16.33 35.40 15.83
C ALA A 21 17.27 34.25 16.26
N SER A 22 17.69 34.23 17.54
CA SER A 22 18.56 33.17 18.07
C SER A 22 17.81 31.87 18.36
N LEU A 23 16.55 31.94 18.80
CA LEU A 23 15.68 30.77 19.00
C LEU A 23 15.32 30.10 17.66
N GLY A 24 14.98 30.89 16.63
CA GLY A 24 14.70 30.35 15.29
C GLY A 24 15.93 29.74 14.62
N LYS A 25 17.12 30.35 14.82
CA LYS A 25 18.39 29.81 14.31
C LYS A 25 18.81 28.54 15.06
N GLY A 26 18.68 28.50 16.39
CA GLY A 26 19.03 27.31 17.19
C GLY A 26 18.09 26.13 16.95
N VAL A 27 16.79 26.36 16.75
CA VAL A 27 15.83 25.29 16.38
C VAL A 27 16.08 24.80 14.96
N ALA A 28 16.38 25.70 14.01
CA ALA A 28 16.73 25.32 12.64
C ALA A 28 18.07 24.57 12.59
N GLU A 29 19.10 25.03 13.30
CA GLU A 29 20.40 24.35 13.39
C GLU A 29 20.27 22.99 14.07
N ALA A 30 19.50 22.86 15.16
CA ALA A 30 19.23 21.56 15.78
C ALA A 30 18.47 20.61 14.84
N PHE A 31 17.50 21.11 14.07
CA PHE A 31 16.78 20.32 13.07
C PHE A 31 17.69 19.89 11.90
N PHE A 32 18.59 20.76 11.45
CA PHE A 32 19.58 20.46 10.42
C PHE A 32 20.71 19.55 10.92
N GLU A 33 21.11 19.64 12.19
CA GLU A 33 22.08 18.73 12.81
C GLU A 33 21.48 17.34 13.04
N GLN A 34 20.19 17.24 13.36
CA GLN A 34 19.47 15.97 13.44
C GLN A 34 19.36 15.28 12.07
N GLN A 35 19.30 16.04 10.97
CA GLN A 35 19.42 15.50 9.60
C GLN A 35 20.85 15.08 9.21
N ARG A 36 21.87 15.50 9.96
CA ARG A 36 23.28 15.09 9.74
C ARG A 36 23.65 13.82 10.49
N GLU A 37 22.79 13.32 11.37
CA GLU A 37 23.00 11.99 11.96
C GLU A 37 22.95 10.93 10.84
N GLU A 38 23.94 10.03 10.85
CA GLU A 38 24.00 8.92 9.91
C GLU A 38 22.73 8.09 10.04
N ASP A 39 21.95 7.94 8.96
CA ASP A 39 20.78 7.06 8.95
C ASP A 39 21.26 5.64 9.30
N THR A 40 20.82 5.10 10.43
CA THR A 40 21.21 3.75 10.90
C THR A 40 20.13 2.70 10.67
N ARG A 41 19.01 3.08 10.03
CA ARG A 41 17.86 2.19 9.80
C ARG A 41 18.26 1.01 8.92
N VAL A 42 17.94 -0.20 9.40
CA VAL A 42 18.26 -1.46 8.73
C VAL A 42 17.36 -1.68 7.51
N CYS A 43 17.88 -2.37 6.49
CA CYS A 43 17.13 -2.95 5.38
C CYS A 43 17.75 -4.28 4.99
N GLU A 44 16.98 -5.36 5.06
CA GLU A 44 17.36 -6.71 4.65
C GLU A 44 16.31 -7.31 3.74
N ILE A 45 16.73 -7.92 2.64
CA ILE A 45 15.87 -8.55 1.63
C ILE A 45 16.16 -10.04 1.68
N TRP A 46 15.15 -10.86 1.89
CA TRP A 46 15.25 -12.31 2.02
C TRP A 46 14.28 -12.94 1.02
N GLY A 47 14.81 -13.55 -0.04
CA GLY A 47 14.00 -14.05 -1.15
C GLY A 47 14.72 -14.07 -2.49
N LYS A 48 13.98 -14.35 -3.55
CA LYS A 48 14.47 -14.32 -4.94
C LYS A 48 14.54 -12.88 -5.47
N PRO A 49 15.33 -12.62 -6.53
CA PRO A 49 15.27 -11.34 -7.22
C PRO A 49 13.86 -11.08 -7.78
N PHE A 50 13.44 -9.82 -7.80
CA PHE A 50 12.15 -9.43 -8.35
C PHE A 50 12.26 -8.12 -9.13
N GLU A 51 11.45 -7.99 -10.17
CA GLU A 51 11.33 -6.77 -10.94
C GLU A 51 10.43 -5.76 -10.21
N GLY A 52 10.79 -4.48 -10.30
CA GLY A 52 9.89 -3.38 -9.94
C GLY A 52 8.96 -3.02 -11.09
N LEU A 53 8.30 -1.86 -10.99
CA LEU A 53 7.40 -1.35 -12.03
C LEU A 53 8.14 -0.82 -13.29
N ALA A 54 9.38 -0.35 -13.13
CA ALA A 54 10.12 0.39 -14.16
C ALA A 54 10.30 -0.35 -15.50
N PRO A 55 10.63 -1.66 -15.54
CA PRO A 55 10.78 -2.39 -16.80
C PRO A 55 9.51 -2.37 -17.66
N HIS A 56 8.33 -2.37 -17.02
CA HIS A 56 7.04 -2.47 -17.69
C HIS A 56 6.56 -1.14 -18.29
N LEU A 57 7.09 0.00 -17.81
CA LEU A 57 6.69 1.33 -18.29
C LEU A 57 7.03 1.61 -19.75
N SER A 58 7.96 0.85 -20.33
CA SER A 58 8.40 1.04 -21.72
C SER A 58 7.61 0.18 -22.72
N ASN A 59 6.59 -0.56 -22.25
CA ASN A 59 5.72 -1.34 -23.11
C ASN A 59 4.90 -0.41 -24.02
N ARG A 60 5.19 -0.44 -25.33
CA ARG A 60 4.50 0.41 -26.32
C ARG A 60 3.11 -0.11 -26.69
N LEU A 61 2.83 -1.39 -26.45
CA LEU A 61 1.58 -2.04 -26.83
C LEU A 61 0.55 -2.04 -25.69
N GLY A 62 1.00 -1.98 -24.44
CA GLY A 62 0.16 -1.95 -23.25
C GLY A 62 0.50 -0.84 -22.27
N LYS A 63 -0.02 -0.94 -21.05
CA LYS A 63 0.11 0.01 -19.95
C LYS A 63 0.61 -0.67 -18.68
N THR A 64 1.31 0.08 -17.85
CA THR A 64 1.57 -0.33 -16.46
C THR A 64 0.47 0.23 -15.57
N LYS A 65 -0.23 -0.65 -14.87
CA LYS A 65 -1.37 -0.32 -14.01
C LYS A 65 -1.13 -0.82 -12.59
N VAL A 66 -1.36 0.05 -11.62
CA VAL A 66 -1.17 -0.27 -10.19
C VAL A 66 -2.48 -0.01 -9.46
N LEU A 67 -2.94 -0.97 -8.66
CA LEU A 67 -4.05 -0.77 -7.73
C LEU A 67 -3.52 -0.67 -6.30
N MET A 68 -3.85 0.40 -5.58
CA MET A 68 -3.53 0.59 -4.18
C MET A 68 -4.75 0.39 -3.28
N ILE A 69 -4.58 -0.41 -2.22
CA ILE A 69 -5.61 -0.71 -1.22
C ILE A 69 -5.09 -0.35 0.18
N HIS A 70 -5.81 0.52 0.88
CA HIS A 70 -5.47 0.89 2.25
C HIS A 70 -5.85 -0.19 3.28
N GLY A 71 -5.30 -0.03 4.48
CA GLY A 71 -5.61 -0.85 5.64
C GLY A 71 -6.68 -0.24 6.53
N VAL A 72 -6.57 -0.48 7.83
CA VAL A 72 -7.50 0.02 8.85
C VAL A 72 -7.52 1.55 8.93
N GLY A 73 -8.64 2.11 9.38
CA GLY A 73 -8.87 3.53 9.57
C GLY A 73 -9.76 4.14 8.48
N ASP A 74 -10.31 5.31 8.80
CA ASP A 74 -11.07 6.09 7.84
C ASP A 74 -10.14 6.79 6.84
N HIS A 75 -10.34 6.53 5.55
CA HIS A 75 -9.54 7.07 4.47
C HIS A 75 -10.44 7.85 3.52
N MET A 76 -9.93 8.99 3.05
CA MET A 76 -10.54 9.76 1.97
C MET A 76 -9.77 9.54 0.67
N PRO A 77 -10.42 9.67 -0.50
CA PRO A 77 -9.73 9.72 -1.78
C PRO A 77 -8.57 10.71 -1.77
N GLY A 78 -7.41 10.28 -2.24
CA GLY A 78 -6.15 10.99 -2.21
C GLY A 78 -5.20 10.59 -1.08
N TYR A 79 -5.54 9.62 -0.22
CA TYR A 79 -4.66 9.16 0.87
C TYR A 79 -3.29 8.67 0.36
N SER A 80 -3.21 8.15 -0.86
CA SER A 80 -1.97 7.65 -1.47
C SER A 80 -1.12 8.76 -2.12
N THR A 81 -1.53 10.03 -2.08
CA THR A 81 -0.89 11.11 -2.86
C THR A 81 0.61 11.22 -2.59
N GLN A 82 1.03 11.17 -1.31
CA GLN A 82 2.45 11.25 -0.97
C GLN A 82 3.24 10.07 -1.55
N PHE A 83 2.71 8.85 -1.41
CA PHE A 83 3.33 7.65 -1.98
C PHE A 83 3.47 7.73 -3.49
N VAL A 84 2.38 8.05 -4.20
CA VAL A 84 2.36 8.00 -5.66
C VAL A 84 3.22 9.10 -6.29
N GLU A 85 3.34 10.27 -5.65
CA GLU A 85 4.26 11.33 -6.10
C GLU A 85 5.73 10.89 -5.97
N LYS A 86 6.09 10.26 -4.85
CA LYS A 86 7.44 9.70 -4.67
C LYS A 86 7.71 8.56 -5.66
N LEU A 87 6.74 7.70 -5.88
CA LEU A 87 6.83 6.61 -6.85
C LEU A 87 7.01 7.15 -8.27
N ALA A 88 6.23 8.16 -8.67
CA ALA A 88 6.34 8.80 -9.98
C ALA A 88 7.71 9.47 -10.17
N HIS A 89 8.24 10.12 -9.12
CA HIS A 89 9.58 10.68 -9.13
C HIS A 89 10.65 9.59 -9.32
N GLU A 90 10.60 8.50 -8.55
CA GLU A 90 11.56 7.40 -8.66
C GLU A 90 11.51 6.67 -10.02
N LEU A 91 10.36 6.70 -10.68
CA LEU A 91 10.12 6.14 -12.01
C LEU A 91 10.41 7.10 -13.18
N ASP A 92 10.89 8.32 -12.91
CA ASP A 92 11.13 9.37 -13.90
C ASP A 92 9.88 9.77 -14.71
N LEU A 93 8.73 9.91 -14.03
CA LEU A 93 7.44 10.30 -14.60
C LEU A 93 7.00 11.71 -14.12
N PRO A 94 7.67 12.79 -14.55
CA PRO A 94 7.49 14.14 -13.98
C PRO A 94 6.18 14.83 -14.38
N ALA A 95 5.36 14.22 -15.23
CA ALA A 95 4.15 14.86 -15.73
C ALA A 95 2.90 14.06 -15.40
N THR A 96 1.85 14.76 -14.97
CA THR A 96 0.55 14.19 -14.59
C THR A 96 -0.60 14.93 -15.27
N THR A 97 -1.81 14.38 -15.21
CA THR A 97 -3.03 15.05 -15.69
C THR A 97 -3.50 16.10 -14.69
N SER A 98 -4.15 17.17 -15.18
CA SER A 98 -4.61 18.28 -14.34
C SER A 98 -5.74 17.91 -13.38
N HIS A 99 -6.49 16.86 -13.69
CA HIS A 99 -7.55 16.31 -12.85
C HIS A 99 -7.35 14.81 -12.67
N LYS A 100 -7.86 14.32 -11.53
CA LYS A 100 -8.05 12.89 -11.26
C LYS A 100 -9.44 12.49 -11.75
N LYS A 101 -9.62 11.23 -12.14
CA LYS A 101 -10.94 10.66 -12.42
C LYS A 101 -11.38 9.85 -11.22
N SER A 102 -12.66 9.87 -10.85
CA SER A 102 -13.16 9.10 -9.70
C SER A 102 -14.56 8.58 -9.97
N ILE A 103 -14.82 7.34 -9.58
CA ILE A 103 -16.16 6.74 -9.64
C ILE A 103 -16.52 6.11 -8.30
N THR A 104 -17.81 6.11 -7.98
CA THR A 104 -18.36 5.36 -6.86
C THR A 104 -18.65 3.92 -7.29
N LEU A 105 -18.08 2.95 -6.58
CA LEU A 105 -18.38 1.55 -6.75
C LEU A 105 -19.69 1.24 -6.03
N THR A 106 -20.62 0.56 -6.68
CA THR A 106 -21.95 0.26 -6.09
C THR A 106 -22.24 -1.24 -6.05
N SER A 107 -23.10 -1.68 -5.13
CA SER A 107 -23.54 -3.09 -5.08
C SER A 107 -24.42 -3.45 -6.27
N ASN A 108 -24.25 -4.68 -6.78
CA ASN A 108 -25.13 -5.24 -7.81
C ASN A 108 -26.42 -5.83 -7.21
N HIS A 109 -26.43 -6.09 -5.89
CA HIS A 109 -27.53 -6.75 -5.19
C HIS A 109 -28.42 -5.77 -4.44
N GLU A 110 -27.83 -4.67 -3.96
CA GLU A 110 -28.51 -3.65 -3.17
C GLU A 110 -28.41 -2.31 -3.90
N GLN A 111 -29.54 -1.83 -4.43
CA GLN A 111 -29.59 -0.60 -5.20
C GLN A 111 -29.15 0.60 -4.35
N GLY A 112 -28.17 1.36 -4.85
CA GLY A 112 -27.70 2.59 -4.20
C GLY A 112 -26.69 2.38 -3.06
N LYS A 113 -26.39 1.13 -2.67
CA LYS A 113 -25.34 0.86 -1.67
C LYS A 113 -23.96 1.17 -2.24
N SER A 114 -23.28 2.16 -1.67
CA SER A 114 -21.86 2.47 -1.94
C SER A 114 -20.98 1.33 -1.42
N LEU A 115 -20.02 0.94 -2.25
CA LEU A 115 -18.94 0.01 -1.93
C LEU A 115 -17.58 0.73 -1.94
N GLY A 116 -17.57 2.06 -1.85
CA GLY A 116 -16.37 2.88 -1.84
C GLY A 116 -16.10 3.60 -3.16
N GLU A 117 -14.93 4.24 -3.24
CA GLU A 117 -14.52 5.04 -4.39
C GLU A 117 -13.25 4.50 -5.05
N LEU A 118 -13.23 4.57 -6.38
CA LEU A 118 -12.06 4.23 -7.19
C LEU A 118 -11.56 5.48 -7.92
N THR A 119 -10.40 5.97 -7.52
CA THR A 119 -9.74 7.12 -8.13
C THR A 119 -8.64 6.66 -9.08
N LEU A 120 -8.54 7.27 -10.26
CA LEU A 120 -7.49 7.03 -11.25
C LEU A 120 -6.64 8.29 -11.45
N VAL A 121 -5.32 8.12 -11.36
CA VAL A 121 -4.30 9.13 -11.67
C VAL A 121 -3.37 8.61 -12.76
N ARG A 122 -2.92 9.50 -13.65
CA ARG A 122 -2.07 9.17 -14.78
C ARG A 122 -0.75 9.93 -14.73
N PHE A 123 0.36 9.20 -14.74
CA PHE A 123 1.72 9.75 -14.79
C PHE A 123 2.43 9.38 -16.09
N LEU A 124 3.28 10.28 -16.58
CA LEU A 124 3.91 10.22 -17.90
C LEU A 124 5.36 10.70 -17.82
N SER A 125 6.22 10.11 -18.63
CA SER A 125 7.57 10.65 -18.87
C SER A 125 7.50 11.97 -19.66
N LYS A 126 8.59 12.75 -19.64
CA LYS A 126 8.67 14.05 -20.34
C LYS A 126 8.39 13.94 -21.84
N ASP A 127 8.88 12.89 -22.48
CA ASP A 127 8.67 12.56 -23.89
C ASP A 127 7.35 11.82 -24.17
N ARG A 128 6.55 11.54 -23.12
CA ARG A 128 5.29 10.79 -23.17
C ARG A 128 5.42 9.35 -23.68
N ALA A 129 6.63 8.79 -23.69
CA ALA A 129 6.88 7.41 -24.11
C ALA A 129 6.58 6.37 -23.03
N LYS A 130 6.60 6.77 -21.75
CA LYS A 130 6.29 5.93 -20.60
C LYS A 130 5.02 6.41 -19.90
N GLU A 131 4.23 5.47 -19.40
CA GLU A 131 2.94 5.76 -18.76
C GLU A 131 2.66 4.82 -17.59
N LEU A 132 2.21 5.40 -16.48
CA LEU A 132 1.69 4.71 -15.30
C LEU A 132 0.26 5.14 -15.06
N LEU A 133 -0.64 4.17 -14.91
CA LEU A 133 -2.01 4.36 -14.44
C LEU A 133 -2.12 3.85 -13.01
N PHE A 134 -2.41 4.75 -12.08
CA PHE A 134 -2.47 4.45 -10.66
C PHE A 134 -3.92 4.55 -10.17
N TYR A 135 -4.46 3.41 -9.73
CA TYR A 135 -5.80 3.25 -9.20
C TYR A 135 -5.71 3.23 -7.67
N GLU A 136 -6.51 4.04 -7.00
CA GLU A 136 -6.62 4.10 -5.55
C GLU A 136 -8.03 3.66 -5.17
N LEU A 137 -8.14 2.58 -4.38
CA LEU A 137 -9.40 2.12 -3.81
C LEU A 137 -9.53 2.63 -2.38
N THR A 138 -10.66 3.28 -2.11
CA THR A 138 -11.09 3.72 -0.77
C THR A 138 -12.37 2.99 -0.40
N TRP A 139 -12.32 2.10 0.59
CA TRP A 139 -13.45 1.24 0.98
C TRP A 139 -14.07 1.61 2.33
N SER A 140 -13.56 2.64 3.01
CA SER A 140 -13.94 3.04 4.39
C SER A 140 -15.45 3.22 4.59
N ASP A 141 -16.17 3.71 3.59
CA ASP A 141 -17.64 3.86 3.57
C ASP A 141 -18.38 2.60 4.01
N ILE A 142 -17.89 1.41 3.64
CA ILE A 142 -18.53 0.13 3.94
C ILE A 142 -18.62 -0.11 5.47
N THR A 143 -17.62 0.37 6.21
CA THR A 143 -17.48 0.11 7.66
C THR A 143 -17.94 1.28 8.52
N ALA A 144 -18.16 2.46 7.93
CA ALA A 144 -18.43 3.70 8.64
C ALA A 144 -19.63 3.58 9.60
N GLN A 145 -20.73 2.97 9.16
CA GLN A 145 -21.93 2.80 10.00
C GLN A 145 -21.66 1.90 11.22
N GLN A 146 -20.88 0.83 11.07
CA GLN A 146 -20.55 -0.07 12.18
C GLN A 146 -19.60 0.60 13.19
N LYS A 147 -18.65 1.41 12.70
CA LYS A 147 -17.73 2.18 13.55
C LYS A 147 -18.44 3.25 14.39
N ASN A 148 -19.58 3.78 13.93
CA ASN A 148 -20.36 4.77 14.69
C ASN A 148 -20.81 4.26 16.07
N ILE A 149 -20.84 2.95 16.32
CA ILE A 149 -21.11 2.37 17.64
C ILE A 149 -20.08 2.86 18.68
N LEU A 150 -18.84 3.17 18.28
CA LEU A 150 -17.80 3.70 19.18
C LEU A 150 -17.73 5.22 19.21
N ALA A 151 -18.57 5.93 18.45
CA ALA A 151 -18.53 7.39 18.38
C ALA A 151 -18.83 8.07 19.72
N TYR A 152 -19.61 7.41 20.59
CA TYR A 152 -19.89 7.90 21.96
C TYR A 152 -18.60 8.09 22.77
N ASP A 153 -17.55 7.31 22.48
CA ASP A 153 -16.29 7.34 23.22
C ASP A 153 -15.31 8.41 22.69
N ASN A 154 -15.57 8.95 21.50
CA ASN A 154 -14.73 9.97 20.87
C ASN A 154 -15.03 11.40 21.35
N SER A 155 -16.13 11.61 22.07
CA SER A 155 -16.58 12.92 22.56
C SER A 155 -17.31 12.82 23.90
N GLY A 156 -17.62 13.97 24.53
CA GLY A 156 -18.41 13.99 25.77
C GLY A 156 -17.69 13.34 26.96
N GLU A 157 -18.42 12.48 27.69
CA GLU A 157 -18.20 12.02 29.07
C GLU A 157 -16.77 11.59 29.41
N TYR A 158 -16.08 10.92 28.48
CA TYR A 158 -14.73 10.38 28.71
C TYR A 158 -13.63 11.21 28.04
N SER A 159 -13.92 11.89 26.93
CA SER A 159 -12.90 12.56 26.11
C SER A 159 -12.23 13.74 26.83
N PHE A 160 -12.98 14.54 27.59
CA PHE A 160 -12.43 15.69 28.34
C PHE A 160 -11.63 15.27 29.58
N ARG A 161 -11.79 14.02 30.03
CA ARG A 161 -11.09 13.46 31.19
C ARG A 161 -9.77 12.79 30.81
N ARG A 162 -9.54 12.52 29.52
CA ARG A 162 -8.30 11.90 29.03
C ARG A 162 -7.22 12.96 28.91
N ALA A 163 -6.01 12.59 29.32
CA ALA A 163 -4.81 13.31 28.90
C ALA A 163 -4.76 13.36 27.36
N GLU A 164 -4.21 14.44 26.81
CA GLU A 164 -4.26 14.72 25.37
C GLU A 164 -3.74 13.57 24.51
N ILE A 165 -2.59 13.00 24.89
CA ILE A 165 -1.97 11.86 24.19
C ILE A 165 -2.87 10.62 24.27
N ASN A 166 -3.44 10.31 25.44
CA ASN A 166 -4.35 9.18 25.60
C ASN A 166 -5.64 9.38 24.79
N ASN A 167 -6.14 10.62 24.69
CA ASN A 167 -7.31 10.93 23.88
C ASN A 167 -7.03 10.72 22.39
N LEU A 168 -5.86 11.15 21.91
CA LEU A 168 -5.41 10.91 20.54
C LEU A 168 -5.31 9.41 20.24
N MET A 169 -4.60 8.66 21.10
CA MET A 169 -4.44 7.21 20.95
C MET A 169 -5.78 6.47 21.00
N LYS A 170 -6.71 6.93 21.85
CA LYS A 170 -8.03 6.31 21.96
C LYS A 170 -8.88 6.56 20.71
N LYS A 171 -8.87 7.78 20.15
CA LYS A 171 -9.55 8.07 18.87
C LYS A 171 -8.99 7.23 17.74
N PHE A 172 -7.66 7.11 17.65
CA PHE A 172 -7.01 6.22 16.69
C PHE A 172 -7.45 4.77 16.87
N SER A 173 -7.45 4.26 18.11
CA SER A 173 -7.89 2.90 18.42
C SER A 173 -9.37 2.66 18.08
N ASN A 174 -10.24 3.64 18.30
CA ASN A 174 -11.67 3.53 18.00
C ASN A 174 -11.94 3.60 16.49
N ASP A 175 -11.06 4.22 15.70
CA ASP A 175 -11.17 4.28 14.25
C ASP A 175 -10.57 3.04 13.56
N THR A 176 -9.41 2.57 14.03
CA THR A 176 -8.61 1.52 13.37
C THR A 176 -8.84 0.13 13.96
N GLY A 177 -9.02 0.03 15.27
CA GLY A 177 -9.18 -1.25 15.98
C GLY A 177 -10.41 -2.07 15.58
N PRO A 178 -11.57 -1.45 15.23
CA PRO A 178 -12.75 -2.20 14.80
C PRO A 178 -12.62 -2.86 13.44
N ASP A 179 -11.81 -2.31 12.52
CA ASP A 179 -11.81 -2.74 11.13
C ASP A 179 -11.46 -4.23 10.93
N PRO A 180 -10.45 -4.80 11.61
CA PRO A 180 -10.19 -6.24 11.54
C PRO A 180 -11.36 -7.09 12.06
N ILE A 181 -12.10 -6.59 13.05
CA ILE A 181 -13.27 -7.28 13.63
C ILE A 181 -14.44 -7.22 12.63
N ILE A 182 -14.69 -6.04 12.06
CA ILE A 182 -15.71 -5.82 11.02
C ILE A 182 -15.41 -6.69 9.79
N TYR A 183 -14.15 -6.77 9.38
CA TYR A 183 -13.69 -7.59 8.26
C TYR A 183 -13.74 -9.11 8.52
N LEU A 184 -13.88 -9.55 9.78
CA LEU A 184 -14.20 -10.94 10.11
C LEU A 184 -15.70 -11.23 10.05
N GLY A 185 -16.54 -10.19 10.03
CA GLY A 185 -17.99 -10.28 9.93
C GLY A 185 -18.54 -10.14 8.50
N GLU A 186 -19.79 -9.68 8.40
CA GLU A 186 -20.56 -9.61 7.15
C GLU A 186 -19.96 -8.64 6.11
N SER A 187 -19.40 -7.52 6.56
CA SER A 187 -18.81 -6.47 5.71
C SER A 187 -17.62 -6.94 4.90
N ARG A 188 -17.04 -8.09 5.26
CA ARG A 188 -16.02 -8.77 4.46
C ARG A 188 -16.47 -8.95 3.01
N GLU A 189 -17.71 -9.38 2.80
CA GLU A 189 -18.21 -9.66 1.45
C GLU A 189 -18.28 -8.38 0.62
N ASP A 190 -18.79 -7.28 1.18
CA ASP A 190 -18.85 -5.98 0.52
C ASP A 190 -17.46 -5.45 0.18
N ILE A 191 -16.50 -5.55 1.11
CA ILE A 191 -15.09 -5.14 0.89
C ILE A 191 -14.47 -5.96 -0.24
N LEU A 192 -14.75 -7.27 -0.31
CA LEU A 192 -14.22 -8.13 -1.38
C LEU A 192 -14.90 -7.89 -2.74
N VAL A 193 -16.18 -7.52 -2.75
CA VAL A 193 -16.88 -7.07 -3.97
C VAL A 193 -16.30 -5.72 -4.44
N SER A 194 -16.03 -4.82 -3.51
CA SER A 194 -15.34 -3.54 -3.78
C SER A 194 -13.98 -3.75 -4.44
N PHE A 195 -13.12 -4.58 -3.83
CA PHE A 195 -11.85 -4.97 -4.43
C PHE A 195 -12.02 -5.58 -5.82
N GLY A 196 -12.94 -6.53 -5.99
CA GLY A 196 -13.19 -7.20 -7.27
C GLY A 196 -13.61 -6.21 -8.38
N LYS A 197 -14.44 -5.22 -8.05
CA LYS A 197 -14.84 -4.15 -8.97
C LYS A 197 -13.69 -3.22 -9.30
N ALA A 198 -12.86 -2.84 -8.32
CA ALA A 198 -11.67 -2.04 -8.56
C ALA A 198 -10.67 -2.76 -9.48
N PHE A 199 -10.41 -4.03 -9.23
CA PHE A 199 -9.57 -4.87 -10.08
C PHE A 199 -10.15 -5.01 -11.49
N CYS A 200 -11.46 -5.23 -11.61
CA CYS A 200 -12.14 -5.26 -12.91
C CYS A 200 -11.93 -3.96 -13.69
N TRP A 201 -12.10 -2.79 -13.07
CA TRP A 201 -11.86 -1.50 -13.71
C TRP A 201 -10.42 -1.29 -14.14
N MET A 202 -9.47 -1.73 -13.33
CA MET A 202 -8.05 -1.71 -13.66
C MET A 202 -7.77 -2.57 -14.91
N VAL A 203 -8.35 -3.76 -15.03
CA VAL A 203 -8.17 -4.62 -16.21
C VAL A 203 -8.90 -4.05 -17.43
N LYS A 204 -10.17 -3.66 -17.27
CA LYS A 204 -11.05 -3.26 -18.37
C LYS A 204 -10.62 -1.96 -19.04
N SER A 205 -10.17 -0.96 -18.30
CA SER A 205 -10.15 0.42 -18.80
C SER A 205 -8.75 1.03 -18.88
N ASP A 206 -8.56 1.99 -19.78
CA ASP A 206 -7.41 2.89 -19.82
C ASP A 206 -7.82 4.31 -19.39
N TRP A 207 -6.90 5.27 -19.42
CA TRP A 207 -7.24 6.66 -19.06
C TRP A 207 -8.39 7.26 -19.88
N ARG A 208 -8.52 6.92 -21.17
CA ARG A 208 -9.51 7.51 -22.08
C ARG A 208 -10.90 6.93 -21.82
N HIS A 209 -10.98 5.64 -21.55
CA HIS A 209 -12.23 4.91 -21.36
C HIS A 209 -12.68 4.87 -19.89
N PHE A 210 -11.85 5.29 -18.95
CA PHE A 210 -12.25 5.41 -17.55
C PHE A 210 -13.17 6.63 -17.37
N PRO A 211 -14.35 6.48 -16.73
CA PRO A 211 -15.29 7.59 -16.56
C PRO A 211 -14.69 8.71 -15.71
N ASP A 212 -15.02 9.97 -16.02
CA ASP A 212 -14.53 11.11 -15.22
C ASP A 212 -15.19 11.17 -13.83
N LYS A 213 -16.49 10.86 -13.79
CA LYS A 213 -17.37 10.85 -12.59
C LYS A 213 -18.52 9.86 -12.77
N GLY A 214 -19.16 9.48 -11.67
CA GLY A 214 -20.43 8.74 -11.65
C GLY A 214 -20.38 7.49 -10.80
N SER A 215 -21.46 6.70 -10.87
CA SER A 215 -21.52 5.34 -10.35
C SER A 215 -21.46 4.35 -11.50
N ASP A 216 -20.66 3.29 -11.36
CA ASP A 216 -20.51 2.33 -12.46
C ASP A 216 -20.27 0.90 -11.96
N VAL A 217 -20.67 -0.06 -12.80
CA VAL A 217 -20.54 -1.50 -12.58
C VAL A 217 -19.61 -2.05 -13.65
N CYS A 218 -18.44 -2.53 -13.24
CA CYS A 218 -17.57 -3.29 -14.13
C CYS A 218 -17.94 -4.77 -14.10
N SER A 219 -18.06 -5.39 -15.28
CA SER A 219 -18.14 -6.82 -15.44
C SER A 219 -16.89 -7.35 -16.14
N LEU A 220 -16.40 -8.51 -15.70
CA LEU A 220 -15.25 -9.17 -16.34
C LEU A 220 -15.59 -9.79 -17.71
N ASN A 221 -16.83 -9.60 -18.19
CA ASN A 221 -17.31 -10.08 -19.49
C ASN A 221 -17.44 -8.94 -20.52
N ASP A 222 -16.96 -7.73 -20.20
CA ASP A 222 -17.10 -6.56 -21.07
C ASP A 222 -16.10 -6.55 -22.23
N ASP A 223 -16.51 -6.02 -23.38
CA ASP A 223 -15.67 -5.91 -24.59
C ASP A 223 -14.37 -5.12 -24.33
N GLY A 224 -13.26 -5.57 -24.94
CA GLY A 224 -11.94 -4.94 -24.83
C GLY A 224 -11.13 -5.34 -23.58
N LEU A 225 -11.75 -6.03 -22.62
CA LEU A 225 -11.07 -6.54 -21.43
C LEU A 225 -9.94 -7.51 -21.79
N LEU A 226 -10.18 -8.46 -22.70
CA LEU A 226 -9.18 -9.47 -23.08
C LEU A 226 -7.92 -8.83 -23.67
N LYS A 227 -8.06 -7.84 -24.54
CA LYS A 227 -6.93 -7.14 -25.16
C LYS A 227 -6.09 -6.41 -24.11
N ASN A 228 -6.73 -5.67 -23.22
CA ASN A 228 -6.03 -4.94 -22.16
C ASN A 228 -5.38 -5.92 -21.19
N LEU A 229 -6.10 -6.99 -20.84
CA LEU A 229 -5.54 -8.07 -20.05
C LEU A 229 -4.28 -8.60 -20.73
N GLU A 230 -4.28 -9.01 -22.01
CA GLU A 230 -3.10 -9.54 -22.68
C GLU A 230 -1.90 -8.57 -22.73
N LEU A 231 -2.14 -7.29 -23.02
CA LEU A 231 -1.09 -6.32 -23.31
C LEU A 231 -0.56 -5.59 -22.06
N ASP A 232 -1.40 -5.37 -21.06
CA ASP A 232 -1.06 -4.55 -19.89
C ASP A 232 -0.30 -5.34 -18.81
N HIS A 233 0.45 -4.60 -18.00
CA HIS A 233 1.09 -5.09 -16.78
C HIS A 233 0.32 -4.58 -15.56
N PHE A 234 0.06 -5.47 -14.63
CA PHE A 234 -0.72 -5.18 -13.42
C PHE A 234 0.13 -5.42 -12.19
N ALA A 235 0.04 -4.51 -11.22
CA ALA A 235 0.60 -4.70 -9.89
C ALA A 235 -0.40 -4.23 -8.84
N VAL A 236 -0.26 -4.75 -7.63
CA VAL A 236 -1.06 -4.32 -6.48
C VAL A 236 -0.13 -3.82 -5.38
N VAL A 237 -0.46 -2.67 -4.80
CA VAL A 237 0.16 -2.15 -3.59
C VAL A 237 -0.89 -2.21 -2.48
N SER A 238 -0.51 -2.69 -1.31
CA SER A 238 -1.41 -2.78 -0.18
C SER A 238 -0.74 -2.29 1.09
N HIS A 239 -1.55 -1.81 2.04
CA HIS A 239 -1.07 -1.40 3.36
C HIS A 239 -1.85 -2.12 4.46
N SER A 240 -1.18 -2.65 5.49
CA SER A 240 -1.83 -3.19 6.71
C SER A 240 -2.94 -4.20 6.36
N LEU A 241 -4.18 -4.02 6.84
CA LEU A 241 -5.35 -4.87 6.53
C LEU A 241 -5.57 -5.06 5.01
N GLY A 242 -5.17 -4.11 4.18
CA GLY A 242 -5.21 -4.19 2.72
C GLY A 242 -4.47 -5.41 2.16
N SER A 243 -3.44 -5.91 2.85
CA SER A 243 -2.72 -7.14 2.48
C SER A 243 -3.66 -8.37 2.46
N ARG A 244 -4.50 -8.51 3.49
CA ARG A 244 -5.49 -9.59 3.60
C ARG A 244 -6.65 -9.41 2.64
N ILE A 245 -7.14 -8.17 2.46
CA ILE A 245 -8.17 -7.84 1.46
C ILE A 245 -7.69 -8.24 0.07
N THR A 246 -6.45 -7.89 -0.27
CA THR A 246 -5.84 -8.22 -1.56
C THR A 246 -5.77 -9.73 -1.78
N ILE A 247 -5.19 -10.50 -0.83
CA ILE A 247 -5.09 -11.96 -0.99
C ILE A 247 -6.47 -12.63 -1.02
N ASP A 248 -7.40 -12.23 -0.15
CA ASP A 248 -8.78 -12.75 -0.21
C ASP A 248 -9.44 -12.42 -1.56
N GLY A 249 -9.22 -11.22 -2.08
CA GLY A 249 -9.78 -10.76 -3.35
C GLY A 249 -9.26 -11.56 -4.55
N VAL A 250 -7.94 -11.74 -4.67
CA VAL A 250 -7.37 -12.54 -5.77
C VAL A 250 -7.72 -14.02 -5.64
N GLN A 251 -7.80 -14.56 -4.42
CA GLN A 251 -8.29 -15.94 -4.20
C GLN A 251 -9.78 -16.07 -4.56
N ARG A 252 -10.60 -15.05 -4.30
CA ARG A 252 -12.01 -15.01 -4.69
C ARG A 252 -12.17 -15.04 -6.21
N ILE A 253 -11.25 -14.38 -6.94
CA ILE A 253 -11.16 -14.44 -8.40
C ILE A 253 -10.77 -15.85 -8.85
N ALA A 254 -9.70 -16.43 -8.26
CA ALA A 254 -9.26 -17.80 -8.57
C ALA A 254 -10.36 -18.85 -8.32
N ALA A 255 -11.12 -18.73 -7.23
CA ALA A 255 -12.22 -19.64 -6.92
C ALA A 255 -13.39 -19.56 -7.92
N ARG A 256 -13.50 -18.46 -8.69
CA ARG A 256 -14.55 -18.23 -9.68
C ARG A 256 -14.05 -18.31 -11.12
N ILE A 257 -12.79 -18.67 -11.32
CA ILE A 257 -12.16 -18.64 -12.64
C ILE A 257 -12.73 -19.70 -13.58
N GLU A 258 -13.05 -20.88 -13.06
CA GLU A 258 -13.53 -22.03 -13.85
C GLU A 258 -14.84 -21.75 -14.59
N THR A 259 -15.67 -20.85 -14.05
CA THR A 259 -16.95 -20.45 -14.64
C THR A 259 -16.82 -19.28 -15.63
N ARG A 260 -15.60 -18.90 -16.01
CA ARG A 260 -15.32 -17.79 -16.94
C ARG A 260 -14.94 -18.29 -18.32
N ASP A 261 -15.04 -17.39 -19.29
CA ASP A 261 -14.69 -17.62 -20.69
C ASP A 261 -13.26 -18.13 -20.82
N GLU A 262 -13.04 -19.11 -21.71
CA GLU A 262 -11.73 -19.75 -21.92
C GLU A 262 -10.63 -18.73 -22.25
N ASP A 263 -10.94 -17.74 -23.10
CA ASP A 263 -9.97 -16.71 -23.47
C ASP A 263 -9.49 -15.88 -22.27
N LEU A 264 -10.38 -15.60 -21.31
CA LEU A 264 -10.03 -14.89 -20.08
C LEU A 264 -9.11 -15.75 -19.21
N LYS A 265 -9.39 -17.06 -19.11
CA LYS A 265 -8.56 -18.01 -18.37
C LYS A 265 -7.17 -18.10 -18.98
N GLU A 266 -7.08 -18.24 -20.31
CA GLU A 266 -5.81 -18.32 -21.03
C GLU A 266 -4.99 -17.02 -20.95
N ALA A 267 -5.66 -15.87 -20.99
CA ALA A 267 -4.99 -14.58 -20.82
C ALA A 267 -4.43 -14.41 -19.39
N LEU A 268 -5.19 -14.79 -18.36
CA LEU A 268 -4.73 -14.75 -16.96
C LEU A 268 -3.58 -15.73 -16.69
N LYS A 269 -3.63 -16.95 -17.26
CA LYS A 269 -2.57 -17.97 -17.12
C LYS A 269 -1.18 -17.52 -17.55
N LYS A 270 -1.10 -16.47 -18.36
CA LYS A 270 0.15 -15.88 -18.87
C LYS A 270 0.64 -14.71 -17.99
N LYS A 271 -0.13 -14.32 -16.96
CA LYS A 271 0.17 -13.13 -16.16
C LYS A 271 1.03 -13.43 -14.95
N THR A 272 1.92 -12.47 -14.73
CA THR A 272 2.64 -12.26 -13.48
C THR A 272 2.09 -10.98 -12.86
N ILE A 273 1.52 -11.07 -11.66
CA ILE A 273 0.94 -9.92 -10.95
C ILE A 273 1.65 -9.77 -9.60
N PRO A 274 2.65 -8.88 -9.48
CA PRO A 274 3.29 -8.62 -8.20
C PRO A 274 2.36 -7.90 -7.23
N ILE A 275 2.47 -8.26 -5.96
CA ILE A 275 1.77 -7.65 -4.83
C ILE A 275 2.82 -7.14 -3.83
N PHE A 276 2.88 -5.83 -3.67
CA PHE A 276 3.73 -5.15 -2.70
C PHE A 276 2.91 -4.85 -1.44
N MET A 277 3.32 -5.39 -0.30
CA MET A 277 2.58 -5.31 0.97
C MET A 277 3.35 -4.50 2.00
N MET A 278 2.99 -3.23 2.14
CA MET A 278 3.49 -2.36 3.21
C MET A 278 2.78 -2.70 4.52
N SER A 279 3.54 -2.84 5.61
CA SER A 279 3.01 -3.32 6.90
C SER A 279 2.19 -4.62 6.75
N ASN A 280 2.81 -5.68 6.22
CA ASN A 280 2.08 -6.92 5.95
C ASN A 280 1.48 -7.55 7.22
N GLN A 281 0.17 -7.84 7.20
CA GLN A 281 -0.58 -8.40 8.33
C GLN A 281 -1.08 -9.84 8.10
N LEU A 282 -0.70 -10.48 6.99
CA LEU A 282 -1.25 -11.78 6.59
C LEU A 282 -1.18 -12.87 7.67
N PRO A 283 -0.04 -13.11 8.36
CA PRO A 283 0.04 -14.13 9.41
C PRO A 283 -0.97 -13.94 10.53
N MET A 284 -1.09 -12.73 11.07
CA MET A 284 -2.05 -12.41 12.14
C MET A 284 -3.49 -12.54 11.65
N LEU A 285 -3.81 -11.99 10.48
CA LEU A 285 -5.17 -11.97 9.95
C LEU A 285 -5.63 -13.33 9.39
N GLN A 286 -4.73 -14.32 9.29
CA GLN A 286 -5.05 -15.69 8.97
C GLN A 286 -5.61 -16.47 10.18
N LEU A 287 -5.38 -16.00 11.40
CA LEU A 287 -5.86 -16.65 12.61
C LEU A 287 -7.40 -16.78 12.58
N GLY A 288 -7.91 -17.97 12.92
CA GLY A 288 -9.33 -18.27 12.94
C GLY A 288 -9.98 -18.49 11.56
N ARG A 289 -9.19 -18.50 10.47
CA ARG A 289 -9.70 -18.70 9.10
C ARG A 289 -9.33 -20.06 8.52
N LYS A 290 -10.22 -20.60 7.68
CA LYS A 290 -9.95 -21.80 6.88
C LYS A 290 -8.91 -21.49 5.79
N PRO A 291 -8.05 -22.46 5.43
CA PRO A 291 -7.21 -22.34 4.25
C PRO A 291 -8.06 -22.29 2.96
N PRO A 292 -7.49 -21.79 1.85
CA PRO A 292 -8.08 -21.90 0.51
C PRO A 292 -8.38 -23.35 0.10
N GLU A 293 -9.21 -23.53 -0.93
CA GLU A 293 -9.58 -24.84 -1.47
C GLU A 293 -8.37 -25.62 -2.01
N VAL A 294 -7.47 -24.94 -2.73
CA VAL A 294 -6.28 -25.54 -3.33
C VAL A 294 -5.04 -25.01 -2.62
N THR A 295 -4.43 -25.81 -1.76
CA THR A 295 -3.20 -25.47 -1.03
C THR A 295 -2.19 -26.61 -1.08
N GLY A 296 -0.91 -26.30 -0.84
CA GLY A 296 0.19 -27.26 -0.83
C GLY A 296 0.48 -27.95 -2.18
N GLN A 297 -0.03 -27.41 -3.30
CA GLN A 297 0.07 -28.01 -4.63
C GLN A 297 0.87 -27.14 -5.60
N GLN A 298 1.78 -26.30 -5.09
CA GLN A 298 2.60 -25.39 -5.91
C GLN A 298 3.39 -26.14 -6.98
N GLN A 299 3.96 -27.31 -6.66
CA GLN A 299 4.70 -28.12 -7.64
C GLN A 299 3.81 -28.56 -8.81
N ASP A 300 2.56 -28.94 -8.56
CA ASP A 300 1.64 -29.40 -9.60
C ASP A 300 1.14 -28.26 -10.50
N TYR A 301 0.87 -27.08 -9.93
CA TYR A 301 0.26 -25.96 -10.65
C TYR A 301 1.27 -24.98 -11.26
N CYS A 302 2.46 -24.85 -10.67
CA CYS A 302 3.35 -23.72 -10.97
C CYS A 302 4.64 -24.11 -11.67
N GLN A 303 4.95 -25.40 -11.71
CA GLN A 303 6.09 -25.91 -12.48
C GLN A 303 5.64 -26.30 -13.90
N PRO A 304 6.40 -25.96 -14.95
CA PRO A 304 6.06 -26.31 -16.33
C PRO A 304 5.85 -27.81 -16.58
N ASN A 305 6.47 -28.67 -15.77
CA ASN A 305 6.32 -30.13 -15.80
C ASN A 305 5.28 -30.67 -14.81
N GLY A 306 4.57 -29.80 -14.09
CA GLY A 306 3.55 -30.18 -13.13
C GLY A 306 2.26 -30.68 -13.80
N ASN A 307 1.64 -31.71 -13.22
CA ASN A 307 0.46 -32.38 -13.79
C ASN A 307 -0.80 -31.48 -13.89
N LYS A 308 -0.78 -30.33 -13.22
CA LYS A 308 -1.88 -29.34 -13.20
C LYS A 308 -1.42 -27.98 -13.69
N TYR A 309 -0.29 -27.90 -14.39
CA TYR A 309 0.28 -26.63 -14.85
C TYR A 309 -0.74 -25.82 -15.66
N ASP A 310 -1.47 -26.45 -16.56
CA ASP A 310 -2.48 -25.80 -17.40
C ASP A 310 -3.77 -25.42 -16.64
N LYS A 311 -3.89 -25.77 -15.35
CA LYS A 311 -5.03 -25.40 -14.48
C LYS A 311 -4.69 -24.26 -13.51
N ARG A 312 -3.51 -23.66 -13.62
CA ARG A 312 -3.17 -22.45 -12.87
C ARG A 312 -4.04 -21.26 -13.30
N VAL A 313 -4.10 -20.25 -12.45
CA VAL A 313 -4.77 -18.97 -12.74
C VAL A 313 -3.77 -17.93 -13.22
N LEU A 314 -2.57 -17.92 -12.65
CA LEU A 314 -1.50 -16.99 -13.00
C LEU A 314 -0.21 -17.79 -13.24
N THR A 315 0.69 -17.26 -14.07
CA THR A 315 2.05 -17.80 -14.18
C THR A 315 2.77 -17.64 -12.83
N LYS A 316 2.62 -16.47 -12.20
CA LYS A 316 3.31 -16.15 -10.94
C LYS A 316 2.61 -15.02 -10.19
N THR A 317 2.61 -15.08 -8.86
CA THR A 317 2.21 -13.97 -7.97
C THR A 317 3.36 -13.66 -7.02
N PRO A 318 4.31 -12.79 -7.40
CA PRO A 318 5.33 -12.31 -6.48
C PRO A 318 4.68 -11.54 -5.33
N ILE A 319 4.91 -11.97 -4.10
CA ILE A 319 4.45 -11.29 -2.88
C ILE A 319 5.69 -10.68 -2.22
N ILE A 320 5.81 -9.36 -2.30
CA ILE A 320 6.90 -8.60 -1.68
C ILE A 320 6.35 -8.02 -0.38
N ALA A 321 6.72 -8.63 0.74
CA ALA A 321 6.23 -8.25 2.06
C ALA A 321 7.23 -7.36 2.78
N PHE A 322 6.87 -6.09 2.99
CA PHE A 322 7.63 -5.14 3.79
C PHE A 322 7.19 -5.23 5.25
N SER A 323 8.16 -5.35 6.16
CA SER A 323 7.90 -5.45 7.60
C SER A 323 9.01 -4.77 8.39
N ASP A 324 8.64 -3.82 9.24
CA ASP A 324 9.51 -3.22 10.23
C ASP A 324 9.45 -4.07 11.50
N PRO A 325 10.58 -4.59 12.00
CA PRO A 325 10.63 -5.30 13.28
C PRO A 325 10.07 -4.51 14.47
N ASN A 326 9.99 -3.18 14.37
CA ASN A 326 9.39 -2.31 15.40
C ASN A 326 7.90 -2.03 15.18
N ASP A 327 7.34 -2.44 14.04
CA ASP A 327 5.91 -2.42 13.80
C ASP A 327 5.28 -3.65 14.46
N LEU A 328 4.54 -3.41 15.54
CA LEU A 328 3.88 -4.44 16.35
C LEU A 328 2.85 -5.27 15.58
N LEU A 329 2.42 -4.80 14.41
CA LEU A 329 1.39 -5.43 13.61
C LEU A 329 1.90 -5.92 12.25
N SER A 330 3.16 -5.68 11.88
CA SER A 330 3.71 -6.28 10.66
C SER A 330 4.39 -7.62 10.93
N TYR A 331 4.35 -8.49 9.92
CA TYR A 331 4.92 -9.83 10.01
C TYR A 331 5.59 -10.18 8.69
N ALA A 332 6.84 -10.64 8.76
CA ALA A 332 7.43 -11.40 7.66
C ALA A 332 6.59 -12.65 7.39
N ILE A 333 6.56 -13.09 6.14
CA ILE A 333 5.79 -14.26 5.68
C ILE A 333 6.74 -15.44 5.55
N PRO A 334 6.60 -16.49 6.39
CA PRO A 334 7.35 -17.73 6.21
C PRO A 334 6.98 -18.46 4.91
N ASN A 335 7.92 -19.17 4.28
CA ASN A 335 7.63 -19.97 3.07
C ASN A 335 6.51 -21.00 3.30
N GLY A 336 6.46 -21.64 4.47
CA GLY A 336 5.37 -22.55 4.83
C GLY A 336 3.99 -21.88 4.90
N PHE A 337 3.93 -20.56 5.14
CA PHE A 337 2.69 -19.80 5.19
C PHE A 337 2.06 -19.71 3.81
N ILE A 338 2.81 -19.30 2.77
CA ILE A 338 2.27 -19.21 1.41
C ILE A 338 1.80 -20.58 0.89
N ASN A 339 2.51 -21.65 1.26
CA ASN A 339 2.14 -23.00 0.84
C ASN A 339 0.79 -23.44 1.40
N LYS A 340 0.49 -23.04 2.64
CA LYS A 340 -0.70 -23.48 3.39
C LYS A 340 -1.89 -22.53 3.29
N TYR A 341 -1.66 -21.24 3.10
CA TYR A 341 -2.70 -20.21 3.28
C TYR A 341 -2.92 -19.31 2.06
N VAL A 342 -2.19 -19.54 0.96
CA VAL A 342 -2.41 -18.89 -0.33
C VAL A 342 -2.74 -19.95 -1.38
N ASP A 343 -3.73 -19.67 -2.23
CA ASP A 343 -4.21 -20.63 -3.24
C ASP A 343 -3.10 -20.99 -4.23
N SER A 344 -2.77 -22.29 -4.35
CA SER A 344 -1.66 -22.75 -5.19
C SER A 344 -1.85 -22.44 -6.66
N ARG A 345 -3.09 -22.22 -7.14
CA ARG A 345 -3.35 -21.83 -8.55
C ARG A 345 -2.81 -20.44 -8.89
N LEU A 346 -2.57 -19.60 -7.87
CA LEU A 346 -2.01 -18.25 -8.06
C LEU A 346 -0.49 -18.25 -8.22
N CYS A 347 0.17 -19.40 -7.99
CA CYS A 347 1.62 -19.50 -8.02
C CYS A 347 2.34 -18.44 -7.20
N PRO A 348 2.05 -18.38 -5.87
CA PRO A 348 2.65 -17.39 -4.99
C PRO A 348 4.14 -17.68 -4.79
N GLU A 349 4.95 -16.63 -4.81
CA GLU A 349 6.35 -16.67 -4.40
C GLU A 349 6.60 -15.47 -3.48
N VAL A 350 7.26 -15.68 -2.36
CA VAL A 350 7.43 -14.62 -1.36
C VAL A 350 8.85 -14.11 -1.27
N THR A 351 8.98 -12.80 -1.14
CA THR A 351 10.21 -12.10 -0.79
C THR A 351 9.92 -11.20 0.39
N ASN A 352 10.64 -11.39 1.49
CA ASN A 352 10.50 -10.56 2.68
C ASN A 352 11.51 -9.41 2.62
N VAL A 353 11.03 -8.20 2.89
CA VAL A 353 11.85 -7.00 3.05
C VAL A 353 11.70 -6.55 4.50
N ILE A 354 12.71 -6.86 5.32
CA ILE A 354 12.78 -6.48 6.73
C ILE A 354 13.44 -5.11 6.81
N ILE A 355 12.69 -4.06 7.12
CA ILE A 355 13.13 -2.67 6.95
C ILE A 355 12.66 -1.78 8.10
N ASN A 356 13.56 -1.03 8.73
CA ASN A 356 13.17 -0.01 9.70
C ASN A 356 12.72 1.24 8.97
N VAL A 357 11.42 1.53 8.95
CA VAL A 357 10.89 2.77 8.35
C VAL A 357 10.85 3.89 9.38
N ALA A 358 10.66 3.54 10.66
CA ALA A 358 10.82 4.46 11.78
C ALA A 358 12.28 4.62 12.21
N ASN A 359 12.61 5.81 12.70
CA ASN A 359 13.89 6.06 13.35
C ASN A 359 13.99 5.37 14.71
N ILE A 360 15.17 4.85 15.03
CA ILE A 360 15.49 4.26 16.33
C ILE A 360 16.22 5.31 17.17
N ILE A 361 15.64 5.67 18.31
CA ILE A 361 16.17 6.69 19.21
C ILE A 361 16.73 6.01 20.46
N ASN A 362 17.87 6.48 20.97
CA ASN A 362 18.39 6.04 22.26
C ASN A 362 17.62 6.74 23.38
N ALA A 363 16.71 6.02 24.05
CA ALA A 363 16.04 6.49 25.24
C ALA A 363 16.98 6.33 26.44
N PHE A 364 17.44 7.44 27.01
CA PHE A 364 18.36 7.47 28.14
C PHE A 364 17.86 6.53 29.26
N ASN A 365 18.68 5.56 29.68
CA ASN A 365 18.38 4.49 30.66
C ASN A 365 17.29 3.46 30.29
N PHE A 366 16.63 3.55 29.12
CA PHE A 366 15.58 2.60 28.69
C PHE A 366 15.94 1.80 27.42
N GLY A 367 17.12 2.04 26.85
CA GLY A 367 17.61 1.34 25.65
C GLY A 367 17.18 2.00 24.34
N LYS A 368 17.16 1.23 23.24
CA LYS A 368 16.75 1.71 21.92
C LYS A 368 15.23 1.60 21.77
N VAL A 369 14.58 2.68 21.34
CA VAL A 369 13.13 2.73 21.15
C VAL A 369 12.83 3.29 19.76
N ALA A 370 11.87 2.69 19.06
CA ALA A 370 11.27 3.25 17.86
C ALA A 370 9.80 3.55 18.12
N ASN A 371 9.24 4.54 17.41
CA ASN A 371 7.82 4.84 17.50
C ASN A 371 7.02 3.74 16.75
N PRO A 372 6.24 2.90 17.44
CA PRO A 372 5.53 1.79 16.80
C PRO A 372 4.47 2.25 15.81
N LEU A 373 3.89 3.45 16.00
CA LEU A 373 2.94 4.03 15.04
C LEU A 373 3.66 4.42 13.75
N GLU A 374 4.81 5.10 13.84
CA GLU A 374 5.63 5.45 12.69
C GLU A 374 6.13 4.20 11.97
N ALA A 375 6.53 3.16 12.72
CA ALA A 375 6.94 1.88 12.16
C ALA A 375 5.79 1.21 11.39
N HIS A 376 4.53 1.45 11.80
CA HIS A 376 3.35 0.90 11.15
C HIS A 376 2.92 1.65 9.89
N ILE A 377 3.03 2.98 9.88
CA ILE A 377 2.47 3.82 8.79
C ILE A 377 3.53 4.46 7.89
N GLY A 378 4.82 4.35 8.21
CA GLY A 378 5.90 5.10 7.57
C GLY A 378 6.41 4.52 6.25
N TYR A 379 5.95 3.34 5.83
CA TYR A 379 6.46 2.63 4.65
C TYR A 379 6.30 3.42 3.35
N ASP A 380 5.17 4.10 3.21
CA ASP A 380 4.80 4.90 2.03
C ASP A 380 5.69 6.15 1.86
N LYS A 381 6.39 6.54 2.93
CA LYS A 381 7.34 7.65 3.01
C LYS A 381 8.78 7.21 2.95
N ASP A 382 9.11 5.93 3.04
CA ASP A 382 10.50 5.48 3.02
C ASP A 382 11.02 5.36 1.58
N ASP A 383 12.13 6.06 1.28
CA ASP A 383 12.71 6.06 -0.07
C ASP A 383 13.15 4.67 -0.53
N ARG A 384 13.59 3.79 0.38
CA ARG A 384 14.01 2.43 0.02
C ARG A 384 12.81 1.57 -0.34
N VAL A 385 11.69 1.70 0.38
CA VAL A 385 10.43 1.00 0.06
C VAL A 385 9.93 1.43 -1.32
N VAL A 386 9.82 2.74 -1.55
CA VAL A 386 9.39 3.30 -2.85
C VAL A 386 10.33 2.83 -3.96
N ALA A 387 11.65 2.86 -3.74
CA ALA A 387 12.63 2.41 -4.72
C ALA A 387 12.56 0.90 -5.03
N LEU A 388 12.30 0.06 -4.02
CA LEU A 388 12.09 -1.37 -4.22
C LEU A 388 10.83 -1.65 -5.04
N ILE A 389 9.72 -0.94 -4.79
CA ILE A 389 8.50 -1.05 -5.61
C ILE A 389 8.76 -0.55 -7.04
N ALA A 390 9.44 0.59 -7.17
CA ALA A 390 9.71 1.22 -8.46
C ALA A 390 10.64 0.38 -9.34
N LYS A 391 11.76 -0.09 -8.79
CA LYS A 391 12.88 -0.63 -9.57
C LYS A 391 13.22 -2.08 -9.26
N GLY A 392 12.70 -2.67 -8.19
CA GLY A 392 12.97 -4.06 -7.83
C GLY A 392 14.33 -4.27 -7.18
N PHE A 393 14.75 -5.53 -7.11
CA PHE A 393 16.05 -5.91 -6.55
C PHE A 393 16.67 -7.13 -7.26
N GLY A 394 18.00 -7.26 -7.17
CA GLY A 394 18.74 -8.44 -7.65
C GLY A 394 19.06 -8.43 -9.15
N HIS A 395 19.11 -7.25 -9.77
CA HIS A 395 19.48 -7.05 -11.18
C HIS A 395 20.29 -5.75 -11.37
N LYS A 396 20.81 -5.49 -12.57
CA LYS A 396 21.74 -4.36 -12.81
C LYS A 396 21.16 -2.95 -12.62
N ASN A 397 19.82 -2.83 -12.60
CA ASN A 397 19.11 -1.55 -12.59
C ASN A 397 18.47 -1.23 -11.22
N VAL A 398 18.96 -1.82 -10.13
CA VAL A 398 18.51 -1.51 -8.77
C VAL A 398 18.79 -0.03 -8.44
N ALA A 399 17.89 0.61 -7.71
CA ALA A 399 18.06 1.98 -7.25
C ALA A 399 19.30 2.13 -6.35
N LYS A 400 20.02 3.26 -6.46
CA LYS A 400 21.23 3.53 -5.69
C LYS A 400 20.99 3.46 -4.17
N VAL A 401 19.87 4.00 -3.69
CA VAL A 401 19.52 3.97 -2.26
C VAL A 401 19.39 2.53 -1.75
N VAL A 402 18.83 1.62 -2.57
CA VAL A 402 18.67 0.21 -2.20
C VAL A 402 20.01 -0.52 -2.22
N ASN A 403 20.82 -0.35 -3.29
CA ASN A 403 22.16 -0.96 -3.38
C ASN A 403 23.08 -0.55 -2.21
N ASN A 404 22.96 0.70 -1.75
CA ASN A 404 23.80 1.23 -0.69
C ASN A 404 23.32 0.86 0.72
N ARG A 405 22.03 0.57 0.89
CA ARG A 405 21.38 0.52 2.21
C ARG A 405 20.74 -0.82 2.54
N CYS A 406 20.50 -1.68 1.56
CA CYS A 406 19.86 -2.97 1.75
C CYS A 406 20.87 -4.11 1.56
N ARG A 407 20.78 -5.11 2.44
CA ARG A 407 21.52 -6.37 2.31
C ARG A 407 20.59 -7.45 1.77
N TRP A 408 21.11 -8.37 0.97
CA TRP A 408 20.31 -9.46 0.38
C TRP A 408 20.82 -10.82 0.81
N THR A 409 19.88 -11.64 1.25
CA THR A 409 20.04 -13.07 1.44
C THR A 409 19.20 -13.77 0.37
N GLU A 410 19.87 -14.34 -0.62
CA GLU A 410 19.22 -15.05 -1.72
C GLU A 410 18.60 -16.37 -1.24
N THR A 411 17.35 -16.60 -1.64
CA THR A 411 16.69 -17.91 -1.48
C THR A 411 16.81 -18.68 -2.78
N ILE A 412 17.43 -19.86 -2.73
CA ILE A 412 17.51 -20.80 -3.86
C ILE A 412 16.43 -21.88 -3.72
N ASP A 413 15.94 -22.40 -4.84
CA ASP A 413 15.13 -23.62 -4.85
C ASP A 413 16.05 -24.85 -4.68
N ASP A 414 15.59 -25.86 -3.94
CA ASP A 414 16.31 -27.13 -3.74
C ASP A 414 16.38 -28.00 -5.00
#